data_AF-B5YNX2-F1
#
_entry.id   AF-B5YNX2-F1
#
_cell.length_a   1.000
_cell.length_b   1.000
_cell.length_c   1.000
_cell.angle_alpha   90.00
_cell.angle_beta   90.00
_cell.angle_gamma   90.00
#
_symmetry.space_group_name_H-M   'P 1'
#
loop_
_entity.id
_entity.type
_entity.pdbx_description
1 polymer ?
#
loop_
_entity_poly.entity_id
_entity_poly.type
_entity_poly.pdbx_seq_one_letter_code
_entity_poly.pdbx_strand_id
1 'polypeptide(L)'
;MADAAGAERAGPAEPNDGVEARHHLLLGIITCGLPQPMAERFIDEQGIASARELSMLSDEEVESAVKMHNQSIPTSRARELKLGIGHVKKIKALKYHAAVLRMQGKEFVSDDWTRETVTSTIATMAAEVGEADAKGFNAGPIKDGTDWPQWESDYFVELCGVKGTFTKAVGLAPFARDDSRKDDLDLTEIEREVFSIRLEGPEYDRGNPIFFRHFQNKVKGTSHEVIIAPFVSAQDGRNAFLAVRAHQNGADQVHRRIAAAKRVIDPVNGIQYNGEYERTSFNEYRTTLSKNFRILEVNKEGMSARSRCDRLYSRMHVGNNEQMKFALFTAKERFREDWAKVYLANAVADAYPRKNALNHKKRPQDGPSGYRKVSKASQNYDEPVIFNGVDCSTDLWNFSDDNWRKMGKEGNNWVQSQREAVEEVVADHPMPEVAAPDAAGSTSAMNSDANDKGEMTSENFGNASRRGKARKVEPGSG
;
A
#
# COMPACT_ATOMS: atom_id res chain seq x y z
N MET A 1 -55.68 54.45 -37.88
CA MET A 1 -55.21 55.33 -36.80
C MET A 1 -55.52 54.65 -35.48
N ALA A 2 -54.56 54.40 -34.59
CA ALA A 2 -53.12 54.58 -34.71
C ALA A 2 -52.39 53.52 -33.87
N ASP A 3 -51.09 53.37 -34.10
CA ASP A 3 -50.25 52.31 -33.55
C ASP A 3 -49.92 52.49 -32.05
N ALA A 4 -49.68 51.37 -31.38
CA ALA A 4 -48.81 51.30 -30.20
C ALA A 4 -48.11 49.93 -30.22
N ALA A 5 -46.79 49.92 -30.44
CA ALA A 5 -46.03 48.70 -30.74
C ALA A 5 -45.17 48.20 -29.56
N GLY A 6 -44.85 46.90 -29.63
CA GLY A 6 -43.54 46.38 -29.21
C GLY A 6 -43.19 46.37 -27.73
N ALA A 7 -43.50 45.26 -27.06
CA ALA A 7 -42.76 44.79 -25.88
C ALA A 7 -42.94 43.28 -25.67
N GLU A 8 -42.48 42.45 -26.62
CA GLU A 8 -42.25 41.04 -26.32
C GLU A 8 -41.17 40.94 -25.25
N ARG A 9 -41.57 40.58 -24.02
CA ARG A 9 -40.62 40.17 -23.00
C ARG A 9 -40.07 38.81 -23.41
N ALA A 10 -38.90 38.81 -24.04
CA ALA A 10 -38.08 37.63 -24.11
C ALA A 10 -37.97 37.03 -22.70
N GLY A 11 -38.35 35.76 -22.56
CA GLY A 11 -38.05 35.02 -21.34
C GLY A 11 -36.54 34.93 -21.12
N PRO A 12 -36.07 34.64 -19.90
CA PRO A 12 -34.68 34.24 -19.73
C PRO A 12 -34.42 33.04 -20.65
N ALA A 13 -33.41 33.15 -21.52
CA ALA A 13 -33.03 32.04 -22.37
C ALA A 13 -32.64 30.85 -21.49
N GLU A 14 -33.01 29.63 -21.90
CA GLU A 14 -32.46 28.42 -21.31
C GLU A 14 -30.93 28.45 -21.46
N PRO A 15 -30.17 28.06 -20.42
CA PRO A 15 -28.74 28.29 -20.40
C PRO A 15 -28.04 27.42 -21.45
N ASN A 16 -26.99 27.97 -22.07
CA ASN A 16 -26.36 27.42 -23.28
C ASN A 16 -25.35 26.29 -22.98
N ASP A 17 -25.59 25.55 -21.90
CA ASP A 17 -24.62 24.69 -21.19
C ASP A 17 -23.93 23.69 -22.12
N GLY A 18 -24.67 23.08 -23.04
CA GLY A 18 -24.13 22.09 -23.99
C GLY A 18 -23.13 22.66 -25.00
N VAL A 19 -23.26 23.94 -25.37
CA VAL A 19 -22.31 24.61 -26.30
C VAL A 19 -21.05 25.03 -25.55
N GLU A 20 -21.20 25.54 -24.32
CA GLU A 20 -20.10 25.98 -23.46
C GLU A 20 -19.26 24.77 -22.97
N ALA A 21 -19.91 23.69 -22.54
CA ALA A 21 -19.23 22.44 -22.17
C ALA A 21 -18.47 21.80 -23.35
N ARG A 22 -19.01 21.85 -24.58
CA ARG A 22 -18.30 21.40 -25.78
C ARG A 22 -17.13 22.31 -26.14
N HIS A 23 -17.26 23.63 -25.92
CA HIS A 23 -16.18 24.58 -26.15
C HIS A 23 -14.99 24.35 -25.21
N HIS A 24 -15.25 24.19 -23.90
CA HIS A 24 -14.20 23.85 -22.95
C HIS A 24 -13.55 22.49 -23.26
N LEU A 25 -14.34 21.45 -23.60
CA LEU A 25 -13.79 20.16 -24.04
C LEU A 25 -12.85 20.31 -25.25
N LEU A 26 -13.26 21.07 -26.26
CA LEU A 26 -12.46 21.33 -27.46
C LEU A 26 -11.12 21.99 -27.12
N LEU A 27 -11.13 23.07 -26.33
CA LEU A 27 -9.91 23.72 -25.86
C LEU A 27 -9.04 22.78 -25.00
N GLY A 28 -9.66 21.96 -24.15
CA GLY A 28 -8.96 20.96 -23.34
C GLY A 28 -8.20 19.92 -24.16
N ILE A 29 -8.81 19.43 -25.24
CA ILE A 29 -8.19 18.51 -26.20
C ILE A 29 -7.12 19.21 -27.05
N ILE A 30 -7.28 20.50 -27.35
CA ILE A 30 -6.23 21.29 -28.02
C ILE A 30 -4.99 21.44 -27.13
N THR A 31 -5.13 21.66 -25.82
CA THR A 31 -3.98 21.66 -24.87
C THR A 31 -3.32 20.28 -24.77
N CYS A 32 -4.06 19.19 -25.02
CA CYS A 32 -3.46 17.85 -25.17
C CYS A 32 -2.54 17.72 -26.41
N GLY A 33 -2.51 18.72 -27.30
CA GLY A 33 -1.60 18.82 -28.44
C GLY A 33 -2.25 18.57 -29.80
N LEU A 34 -3.58 18.45 -29.86
CA LEU A 34 -4.30 18.26 -31.11
C LEU A 34 -4.57 19.62 -31.78
N PRO A 35 -4.25 19.80 -33.08
CA PRO A 35 -4.74 20.93 -33.86
C PRO A 35 -6.28 21.01 -33.83
N GLN A 36 -6.84 22.21 -33.77
CA GLN A 36 -8.30 22.42 -33.63
C GLN A 36 -9.16 21.58 -34.61
N PRO A 37 -8.88 21.51 -35.93
CA PRO A 37 -9.71 20.72 -36.86
C PRO A 37 -9.63 19.20 -36.62
N MET A 38 -8.60 18.72 -35.92
CA MET A 38 -8.52 17.32 -35.47
C MET A 38 -9.24 17.11 -34.14
N ALA A 39 -9.17 18.08 -33.23
CA ALA A 39 -9.87 18.03 -31.95
C ALA A 39 -11.41 18.08 -32.14
N GLU A 40 -11.90 18.96 -33.01
CA GLU A 40 -13.31 19.03 -33.45
C GLU A 40 -13.73 17.69 -34.05
N ARG A 41 -12.97 17.18 -35.04
CA ARG A 41 -13.25 15.90 -35.68
C ARG A 41 -13.23 14.73 -34.70
N PHE A 42 -12.31 14.69 -33.74
CA PHE A 42 -12.26 13.65 -32.71
C PHE A 42 -13.48 13.69 -31.80
N ILE A 43 -13.89 14.88 -31.36
CA ILE A 43 -15.11 15.11 -30.56
C ILE A 43 -16.34 14.58 -31.32
N ASP A 44 -16.49 14.96 -32.59
CA ASP A 44 -17.66 14.62 -33.40
C ASP A 44 -17.67 13.15 -33.86
N GLU A 45 -16.51 12.55 -34.18
CA GLU A 45 -16.39 11.12 -34.52
C GLU A 45 -16.67 10.20 -33.33
N GLN A 46 -16.52 10.68 -32.10
CA GLN A 46 -16.77 9.90 -30.88
C GLN A 46 -18.10 10.27 -30.18
N GLY A 47 -18.78 11.32 -30.63
CA GLY A 47 -20.05 11.77 -30.06
C GLY A 47 -19.96 12.31 -28.63
N ILE A 48 -18.78 12.79 -28.20
CA ILE A 48 -18.51 13.25 -26.82
C ILE A 48 -18.81 14.75 -26.74
N ALA A 49 -19.95 15.15 -26.19
CA ALA A 49 -20.34 16.56 -26.10
C ALA A 49 -19.61 17.31 -24.98
N SER A 50 -19.16 16.64 -23.92
CA SER A 50 -18.57 17.28 -22.73
C SER A 50 -17.40 16.53 -22.10
N ALA A 51 -16.56 17.25 -21.36
CA ALA A 51 -15.53 16.63 -20.51
C ALA A 51 -16.14 15.75 -19.39
N ARG A 52 -17.40 16.00 -19.03
CA ARG A 52 -18.18 15.16 -18.11
C ARG A 52 -18.49 13.79 -18.70
N GLU A 53 -18.73 13.69 -20.01
CA GLU A 53 -18.86 12.40 -20.73
C GLU A 53 -17.49 11.73 -20.94
N LEU A 54 -16.46 12.49 -21.33
CA LEU A 54 -15.09 11.98 -21.47
C LEU A 54 -14.58 11.31 -20.18
N SER A 55 -14.98 11.84 -19.02
CA SER A 55 -14.67 11.27 -17.70
C SER A 55 -15.53 10.07 -17.28
N MET A 56 -16.49 9.62 -18.10
CA MET A 56 -17.26 8.40 -17.87
C MET A 56 -16.68 7.17 -18.60
N LEU A 57 -15.87 7.39 -19.65
CA LEU A 57 -15.27 6.32 -20.42
C LEU A 57 -14.29 5.47 -19.60
N SER A 58 -14.01 4.25 -20.08
CA SER A 58 -12.90 3.43 -19.63
C SER A 58 -11.57 3.90 -20.22
N ASP A 59 -10.45 3.34 -19.73
CA ASP A 59 -9.12 3.64 -20.27
C ASP A 59 -8.87 2.96 -21.62
N GLU A 60 -9.52 1.82 -21.85
CA GLU A 60 -9.54 1.03 -23.07
C GLU A 60 -10.47 1.64 -24.13
N GLU A 61 -11.57 2.28 -23.71
CA GLU A 61 -12.47 3.04 -24.58
C GLU A 61 -11.77 4.28 -25.14
N VAL A 62 -10.98 5.02 -24.35
CA VAL A 62 -10.15 6.14 -24.85
C VAL A 62 -9.09 5.66 -25.85
N GLU A 63 -8.46 4.51 -25.61
CA GLU A 63 -7.51 3.92 -26.57
C GLU A 63 -8.20 3.47 -27.86
N SER A 64 -9.42 2.93 -27.75
CA SER A 64 -10.24 2.52 -28.90
C SER A 64 -10.72 3.72 -29.72
N ALA A 65 -11.13 4.81 -29.06
CA ALA A 65 -11.50 6.07 -29.68
C ALA A 65 -10.33 6.66 -30.51
N VAL A 66 -9.14 6.74 -29.90
CA VAL A 66 -7.93 7.20 -30.60
C VAL A 66 -7.54 6.25 -31.74
N LYS A 67 -7.74 4.94 -31.59
CA LYS A 67 -7.52 3.95 -32.65
C LYS A 67 -8.47 4.14 -33.83
N MET A 68 -9.75 4.39 -33.60
CA MET A 68 -10.74 4.66 -34.65
C MET A 68 -10.44 5.96 -35.41
N HIS A 69 -10.12 7.04 -34.69
CA HIS A 69 -9.65 8.30 -35.31
C HIS A 69 -8.37 8.09 -36.15
N ASN A 70 -7.41 7.30 -35.64
CA ASN A 70 -6.20 6.92 -36.39
C ASN A 70 -6.46 6.01 -37.60
N GLN A 71 -7.67 5.44 -37.74
CA GLN A 71 -8.12 4.68 -38.92
C GLN A 71 -8.93 5.56 -39.89
N SER A 72 -9.62 6.60 -39.41
CA SER A 72 -10.39 7.55 -40.22
C SER A 72 -9.53 8.58 -40.97
N ILE A 73 -8.21 8.60 -40.71
CA ILE A 73 -7.21 9.46 -41.35
C ILE A 73 -6.64 8.82 -42.63
N PRO A 74 -6.71 9.48 -43.80
CA PRO A 74 -6.10 9.00 -45.04
C PRO A 74 -4.58 8.77 -44.92
N THR A 75 -4.09 7.69 -45.53
CA THR A 75 -2.67 7.26 -45.46
C THR A 75 -1.68 8.36 -45.86
N SER A 76 -2.04 9.21 -46.82
CA SER A 76 -1.23 10.35 -47.28
C SER A 76 -0.98 11.41 -46.19
N ARG A 77 -1.89 11.55 -45.21
CA ARG A 77 -1.76 12.50 -44.09
C ARG A 77 -1.41 11.83 -42.76
N ALA A 78 -1.08 10.53 -42.78
CA ALA A 78 -0.86 9.73 -41.59
C ALA A 78 0.30 10.21 -40.70
N ARG A 79 1.30 10.92 -41.24
CA ARG A 79 2.40 11.52 -40.46
C ARG A 79 2.03 12.83 -39.75
N GLU A 80 1.05 13.56 -40.28
CA GLU A 80 0.62 14.86 -39.74
C GLU A 80 -0.47 14.70 -38.68
N LEU A 81 -1.43 13.80 -38.91
CA LEU A 81 -2.69 13.77 -38.18
C LEU A 81 -2.81 12.60 -37.18
N LYS A 82 -1.94 11.58 -37.22
CA LYS A 82 -2.11 10.42 -36.33
C LYS A 82 -1.67 10.71 -34.90
N LEU A 83 -2.56 10.41 -33.97
CA LEU A 83 -2.39 10.54 -32.54
C LEU A 83 -1.48 9.43 -32.01
N GLY A 84 -0.19 9.73 -31.88
CA GLY A 84 0.77 8.87 -31.19
C GLY A 84 0.55 8.77 -29.66
N ILE A 85 1.27 7.86 -29.01
CA ILE A 85 1.14 7.50 -27.58
C ILE A 85 1.12 8.71 -26.63
N GLY A 86 1.89 9.77 -26.94
CA GLY A 86 1.92 11.00 -26.15
C GLY A 86 0.58 11.73 -26.08
N HIS A 87 -0.25 11.66 -27.14
CA HIS A 87 -1.60 12.22 -27.15
C HIS A 87 -2.56 11.37 -26.32
N VAL A 88 -2.48 10.03 -26.44
CA VAL A 88 -3.28 9.08 -25.63
C VAL A 88 -3.08 9.36 -24.14
N LYS A 89 -1.83 9.49 -23.68
CA LYS A 89 -1.52 9.80 -22.26
C LYS A 89 -2.13 11.14 -21.80
N LYS A 90 -2.13 12.16 -22.66
CA LYS A 90 -2.70 13.49 -22.32
C LYS A 90 -4.24 13.49 -22.34
N ILE A 91 -4.87 12.78 -23.27
CA ILE A 91 -6.34 12.61 -23.28
C ILE A 91 -6.79 11.81 -22.06
N LYS A 92 -6.05 10.77 -21.66
CA LYS A 92 -6.27 10.05 -20.40
C LYS A 92 -6.10 10.95 -19.16
N ALA A 93 -5.15 11.89 -19.18
CA ALA A 93 -5.01 12.90 -18.12
C ALA A 93 -6.20 13.89 -18.09
N LEU A 94 -6.69 14.35 -19.24
CA LEU A 94 -7.89 15.19 -19.31
C LEU A 94 -9.13 14.46 -18.76
N LYS A 95 -9.32 13.19 -19.16
CA LYS A 95 -10.34 12.28 -18.61
C LYS A 95 -10.25 12.16 -17.09
N TYR A 96 -9.05 11.93 -16.55
CA TYR A 96 -8.81 11.80 -15.11
C TYR A 96 -9.13 13.12 -14.37
N HIS A 97 -8.63 14.24 -14.87
CA HIS A 97 -8.85 15.56 -14.26
C HIS A 97 -10.33 15.96 -14.27
N ALA A 98 -11.03 15.74 -15.39
CA ALA A 98 -12.48 15.95 -15.48
C ALA A 98 -13.27 15.01 -14.55
N ALA A 99 -12.79 13.78 -14.28
CA ALA A 99 -13.37 12.92 -13.26
C ALA A 99 -13.19 13.51 -11.85
N VAL A 100 -11.98 13.98 -11.50
CA VAL A 100 -11.71 14.64 -10.21
C VAL A 100 -12.63 15.83 -9.99
N LEU A 101 -12.74 16.72 -10.98
CA LEU A 101 -13.65 17.87 -10.92
C LEU A 101 -15.11 17.42 -10.74
N ARG A 102 -15.59 16.44 -11.51
CA ARG A 102 -16.94 15.87 -11.38
C ARG A 102 -17.21 15.34 -9.96
N MET A 103 -16.23 14.68 -9.35
CA MET A 103 -16.33 14.13 -7.99
C MET A 103 -16.27 15.21 -6.89
N GLN A 104 -15.66 16.36 -7.18
CA GLN A 104 -15.77 17.59 -6.37
C GLN A 104 -17.06 18.38 -6.66
N GLY A 105 -17.84 17.99 -7.68
CA GLY A 105 -19.02 18.71 -8.17
C GLY A 105 -18.71 19.98 -8.95
N LYS A 106 -17.47 20.15 -9.41
CA LYS A 106 -17.03 21.22 -10.30
C LYS A 106 -17.18 20.78 -11.74
N GLU A 107 -17.37 21.74 -12.63
CA GLU A 107 -17.32 21.50 -14.07
C GLU A 107 -15.90 21.75 -14.60
N PHE A 108 -15.61 21.26 -15.81
CA PHE A 108 -14.30 21.43 -16.43
C PHE A 108 -14.25 22.75 -17.20
N VAL A 109 -13.40 23.67 -16.76
CA VAL A 109 -13.09 24.93 -17.44
C VAL A 109 -11.76 24.79 -18.16
N SER A 110 -11.68 25.24 -19.40
CA SER A 110 -10.48 25.12 -20.25
C SER A 110 -9.25 25.85 -19.70
N ASP A 111 -9.48 26.92 -18.95
CA ASP A 111 -8.47 27.92 -18.63
C ASP A 111 -7.53 27.44 -17.51
N ASP A 112 -8.06 26.61 -16.60
CA ASP A 112 -7.28 25.87 -15.60
C ASP A 112 -6.48 24.71 -16.22
N TRP A 113 -6.84 24.26 -17.43
CA TRP A 113 -6.21 23.13 -18.11
C TRP A 113 -4.99 23.56 -18.95
N THR A 114 -3.96 24.00 -18.25
CA THR A 114 -2.67 24.41 -18.82
C THR A 114 -1.76 23.22 -19.14
N ARG A 115 -0.63 23.48 -19.83
CA ARG A 115 0.43 22.46 -20.05
C ARG A 115 1.06 21.97 -18.73
N GLU A 116 1.07 22.81 -17.70
CA GLU A 116 1.58 22.45 -16.38
C GLU A 116 0.56 21.56 -15.65
N THR A 117 -0.73 21.88 -15.72
CA THR A 117 -1.84 21.05 -15.22
C THR A 117 -1.85 19.66 -15.87
N VAL A 118 -1.69 19.59 -17.19
CA VAL A 118 -1.51 18.33 -17.95
C VAL A 118 -0.33 17.52 -17.41
N THR A 119 0.83 18.15 -17.22
CA THR A 119 2.07 17.47 -16.83
C THR A 119 2.01 16.97 -15.39
N SER A 120 1.46 17.79 -14.48
CA SER A 120 1.19 17.43 -13.09
C SER A 120 0.22 16.23 -13.02
N THR A 121 -0.89 16.29 -13.75
CA THR A 121 -1.90 15.20 -13.78
C THR A 121 -1.30 13.88 -14.29
N ILE A 122 -0.44 13.92 -15.32
CA ILE A 122 0.27 12.72 -15.81
C ILE A 122 1.21 12.16 -14.74
N ALA A 123 1.88 13.00 -13.95
CA ALA A 123 2.72 12.56 -12.84
C ALA A 123 1.90 11.90 -11.72
N THR A 124 0.76 12.48 -11.33
CA THR A 124 -0.18 11.89 -10.35
C THR A 124 -0.67 10.52 -10.82
N MET A 125 -1.15 10.40 -12.06
CA MET A 125 -1.60 9.13 -12.63
C MET A 125 -0.49 8.06 -12.68
N ALA A 126 0.77 8.47 -12.88
CA ALA A 126 1.91 7.56 -12.87
C ALA A 126 2.26 7.07 -11.46
N ALA A 127 2.22 7.95 -10.45
CA ALA A 127 2.39 7.58 -9.04
C ALA A 127 1.31 6.60 -8.58
N GLU A 128 0.03 6.90 -8.88
CA GLU A 128 -1.11 6.02 -8.66
C GLU A 128 -1.00 4.64 -9.33
N VAL A 129 -0.18 4.48 -10.37
CA VAL A 129 0.12 3.17 -10.98
C VAL A 129 1.24 2.46 -10.21
N GLY A 130 2.32 3.15 -9.87
CA GLY A 130 3.44 2.57 -9.11
C GLY A 130 3.05 2.09 -7.70
N GLU A 131 2.13 2.76 -7.03
CA GLU A 131 1.64 2.35 -5.71
C GLU A 131 0.65 1.17 -5.77
N ALA A 132 0.02 0.91 -6.93
CA ALA A 132 -1.01 -0.13 -7.07
C ALA A 132 -0.45 -1.57 -7.01
N ASP A 133 0.86 -1.75 -7.15
CA ASP A 133 1.57 -3.03 -7.02
C ASP A 133 2.11 -3.28 -5.60
N ALA A 134 1.99 -2.30 -4.69
CA ALA A 134 2.30 -2.49 -3.28
C ALA A 134 1.29 -3.46 -2.63
N LYS A 135 1.76 -4.28 -1.66
CA LYS A 135 0.85 -5.05 -0.80
C LYS A 135 0.01 -4.09 0.02
N GLY A 136 -1.28 -3.98 -0.33
CA GLY A 136 -2.23 -3.08 0.33
C GLY A 136 -2.18 -3.18 1.85
N PHE A 137 -2.09 -2.02 2.49
CA PHE A 137 -2.09 -1.90 3.94
C PHE A 137 -3.43 -2.38 4.52
N ASN A 138 -3.42 -3.01 5.69
CA ASN A 138 -4.61 -3.62 6.29
C ASN A 138 -4.61 -3.40 7.81
N ALA A 139 -5.57 -2.60 8.31
CA ALA A 139 -5.72 -2.29 9.73
C ALA A 139 -6.17 -3.49 10.60
N GLY A 140 -6.52 -4.61 9.97
CA GLY A 140 -7.08 -5.78 10.64
C GLY A 140 -8.49 -5.56 11.19
N PRO A 141 -9.01 -6.49 12.01
CA PRO A 141 -10.32 -6.33 12.66
C PRO A 141 -10.36 -5.13 13.60
N ILE A 142 -11.54 -4.50 13.68
CA ILE A 142 -11.81 -3.29 14.47
C ILE A 142 -11.30 -3.40 15.91
N LYS A 143 -10.72 -2.30 16.41
CA LYS A 143 -10.25 -2.16 17.79
C LYS A 143 -11.17 -1.27 18.60
N ASP A 144 -11.16 -1.47 19.91
CA ASP A 144 -11.87 -0.66 20.89
C ASP A 144 -10.90 0.04 21.85
N GLY A 145 -11.46 0.87 22.74
CA GLY A 145 -10.71 1.46 23.84
C GLY A 145 -9.46 2.21 23.37
N THR A 146 -8.32 1.94 24.01
CA THR A 146 -7.04 2.66 23.78
C THR A 146 -6.43 2.46 22.40
N ASP A 147 -6.95 1.53 21.61
CA ASP A 147 -6.42 1.17 20.29
C ASP A 147 -7.31 1.67 19.14
N TRP A 148 -8.57 2.05 19.41
CA TRP A 148 -9.46 2.66 18.41
C TRP A 148 -8.80 3.83 17.64
N PRO A 149 -8.18 4.85 18.28
CA PRO A 149 -7.68 6.01 17.53
C PRO A 149 -6.52 5.68 16.57
N GLN A 150 -5.73 4.64 16.88
CA GLN A 150 -4.70 4.15 15.97
C GLN A 150 -5.35 3.35 14.85
N TRP A 151 -6.26 2.42 15.17
CA TRP A 151 -6.96 1.61 14.18
C TRP A 151 -7.79 2.47 13.21
N GLU A 152 -8.37 3.57 13.66
CA GLU A 152 -9.11 4.53 12.83
C GLU A 152 -8.19 5.23 11.81
N SER A 153 -6.98 5.61 12.22
CA SER A 153 -5.96 6.19 11.33
C SER A 153 -5.39 5.14 10.36
N ASP A 154 -5.08 3.95 10.86
CA ASP A 154 -4.66 2.79 10.07
C ASP A 154 -5.72 2.43 9.01
N TYR A 155 -7.01 2.44 9.39
CA TYR A 155 -8.12 2.13 8.50
C TYR A 155 -8.35 3.23 7.45
N PHE A 156 -8.11 4.51 7.78
CA PHE A 156 -8.10 5.58 6.79
C PHE A 156 -7.03 5.35 5.71
N VAL A 157 -5.80 4.99 6.10
CA VAL A 157 -4.70 4.67 5.16
C VAL A 157 -5.03 3.45 4.30
N GLU A 158 -5.63 2.40 4.88
CA GLU A 158 -6.16 1.28 4.10
C GLU A 158 -7.21 1.71 3.07
N LEU A 159 -8.17 2.56 3.46
CA LEU A 159 -9.26 3.00 2.58
C LEU A 159 -8.78 3.81 1.38
N CYS A 160 -7.71 4.60 1.50
CA CYS A 160 -7.09 5.24 0.33
C CYS A 160 -6.61 4.19 -0.68
N GLY A 161 -5.94 3.12 -0.20
CA GLY A 161 -5.46 2.02 -1.04
C GLY A 161 -6.54 1.09 -1.62
N VAL A 162 -7.80 1.16 -1.15
CA VAL A 162 -8.89 0.35 -1.69
C VAL A 162 -9.46 0.99 -2.95
N LYS A 163 -9.29 0.32 -4.10
CA LYS A 163 -9.92 0.69 -5.38
C LYS A 163 -11.44 0.83 -5.21
N GLY A 164 -11.92 2.07 -5.22
CA GLY A 164 -13.31 2.44 -4.99
C GLY A 164 -14.00 3.01 -6.24
N THR A 165 -14.94 3.92 -6.03
CA THR A 165 -15.61 4.71 -7.09
C THR A 165 -14.93 6.04 -7.38
N PHE A 166 -13.92 6.42 -6.60
CA PHE A 166 -13.17 7.67 -6.71
C PHE A 166 -11.76 7.46 -7.34
N THR A 167 -10.86 8.45 -7.28
CA THR A 167 -9.44 8.30 -7.64
C THR A 167 -8.77 7.19 -6.81
N LYS A 168 -7.63 6.66 -7.27
CA LYS A 168 -6.88 5.69 -6.44
C LYS A 168 -6.20 6.39 -5.26
N ALA A 169 -5.92 7.69 -5.35
CA ALA A 169 -5.39 8.50 -4.25
C ALA A 169 -6.33 8.56 -3.03
N VAL A 170 -7.65 8.65 -3.24
CA VAL A 170 -8.65 8.70 -2.15
C VAL A 170 -9.42 7.40 -1.91
N GLY A 171 -9.47 6.49 -2.90
CA GLY A 171 -10.05 5.15 -2.79
C GLY A 171 -11.50 5.13 -2.29
N LEU A 172 -11.67 4.75 -1.02
CA LEU A 172 -12.94 4.78 -0.26
C LEU A 172 -12.90 5.71 0.97
N ALA A 173 -11.80 6.44 1.21
CA ALA A 173 -11.63 7.31 2.37
C ALA A 173 -12.70 8.42 2.53
N PRO A 174 -13.28 9.02 1.48
CA PRO A 174 -14.38 9.99 1.62
C PRO A 174 -15.57 9.48 2.42
N PHE A 175 -15.91 8.19 2.37
CA PHE A 175 -17.01 7.63 3.17
C PHE A 175 -16.70 7.60 4.68
N ALA A 176 -15.41 7.54 5.06
CA ALA A 176 -14.94 7.49 6.45
C ALA A 176 -14.57 8.87 7.04
N ARG A 177 -14.49 9.93 6.22
CA ARG A 177 -14.06 11.26 6.69
C ARG A 177 -14.98 11.82 7.77
N ASP A 178 -14.42 12.57 8.70
CA ASP A 178 -15.15 13.29 9.75
C ASP A 178 -15.41 14.73 9.30
N ASP A 179 -16.65 15.07 8.94
CA ASP A 179 -16.97 16.40 8.40
C ASP A 179 -16.74 17.53 9.42
N SER A 180 -16.58 17.22 10.72
CA SER A 180 -16.22 18.23 11.73
C SER A 180 -14.76 18.71 11.64
N ARG A 181 -13.89 17.97 10.93
CA ARG A 181 -12.48 18.30 10.68
C ARG A 181 -12.23 19.03 9.35
N LYS A 182 -13.28 19.34 8.59
CA LYS A 182 -13.15 19.89 7.23
C LYS A 182 -12.34 21.20 7.18
N ASP A 183 -12.46 22.02 8.22
CA ASP A 183 -11.84 23.34 8.31
C ASP A 183 -10.59 23.33 9.23
N ASP A 184 -10.04 22.15 9.56
CA ASP A 184 -8.79 21.99 10.30
C ASP A 184 -7.61 22.59 9.50
N LEU A 185 -6.71 23.33 10.19
CA LEU A 185 -5.55 23.97 9.55
C LEU A 185 -4.37 23.01 9.30
N ASP A 186 -4.37 21.84 9.93
CA ASP A 186 -3.27 20.85 9.89
C ASP A 186 -3.56 19.61 9.03
N LEU A 187 -4.60 19.66 8.18
CA LEU A 187 -4.90 18.61 7.19
C LEU A 187 -3.70 18.33 6.27
N THR A 188 -3.48 17.04 5.98
CA THR A 188 -2.60 16.60 4.89
C THR A 188 -3.21 16.88 3.50
N GLU A 189 -2.40 16.76 2.44
CA GLU A 189 -2.91 16.94 1.07
C GLU A 189 -3.97 15.89 0.68
N ILE A 190 -3.76 14.64 1.09
CA ILE A 190 -4.72 13.55 0.87
C ILE A 190 -6.01 13.80 1.66
N GLU A 191 -5.94 14.31 2.90
CA GLU A 191 -7.13 14.73 3.63
C GLU A 191 -7.86 15.89 2.92
N ARG A 192 -7.14 16.91 2.41
CA ARG A 192 -7.74 17.98 1.59
C ARG A 192 -8.47 17.43 0.37
N GLU A 193 -7.87 16.50 -0.38
CA GLU A 193 -8.52 15.85 -1.51
C GLU A 193 -9.78 15.09 -1.04
N VAL A 194 -9.68 14.28 0.03
CA VAL A 194 -10.80 13.55 0.64
C VAL A 194 -11.94 14.46 1.11
N PHE A 195 -11.65 15.66 1.62
CA PHE A 195 -12.66 16.66 1.99
C PHE A 195 -13.25 17.43 0.80
N SER A 196 -12.56 17.48 -0.34
CA SER A 196 -13.04 18.13 -1.56
C SER A 196 -14.17 17.35 -2.28
N ILE A 197 -14.24 16.03 -2.07
CA ILE A 197 -15.21 15.14 -2.72
C ILE A 197 -16.65 15.40 -2.22
N ARG A 198 -17.66 15.29 -3.08
CA ARG A 198 -19.08 15.34 -2.70
C ARG A 198 -19.56 13.98 -2.15
N LEU A 199 -20.42 14.04 -1.13
CA LEU A 199 -21.00 12.86 -0.47
C LEU A 199 -22.43 12.58 -0.98
N GLU A 200 -22.62 12.69 -2.29
CA GLU A 200 -23.90 12.59 -2.98
C GLU A 200 -23.68 12.28 -4.47
N GLY A 201 -24.70 11.75 -5.15
CA GLY A 201 -24.68 11.46 -6.58
C GLY A 201 -24.03 10.11 -6.95
N PRO A 202 -23.89 9.82 -8.26
CA PRO A 202 -23.66 8.46 -8.74
C PRO A 202 -22.41 7.76 -8.23
N GLU A 203 -21.34 8.49 -7.92
CA GLU A 203 -20.10 7.98 -7.32
C GLU A 203 -20.27 7.62 -5.85
N TYR A 204 -21.07 8.40 -5.10
CA TYR A 204 -21.45 8.10 -3.72
C TYR A 204 -22.40 6.89 -3.68
N ASP A 205 -23.45 6.89 -4.51
CA ASP A 205 -24.47 5.84 -4.53
C ASP A 205 -23.90 4.46 -4.89
N ARG A 206 -22.93 4.42 -5.83
CA ARG A 206 -22.20 3.19 -6.17
C ARG A 206 -21.14 2.81 -5.13
N GLY A 207 -20.53 3.78 -4.46
CA GLY A 207 -19.40 3.56 -3.55
C GLY A 207 -19.81 3.22 -2.11
N ASN A 208 -20.89 3.80 -1.59
CA ASN A 208 -21.32 3.58 -0.20
C ASN A 208 -21.62 2.09 0.10
N PRO A 209 -22.26 1.31 -0.80
CA PRO A 209 -22.42 -0.13 -0.61
C PRO A 209 -21.12 -0.94 -0.75
N ILE A 210 -20.09 -0.42 -1.45
CA ILE A 210 -18.76 -1.04 -1.48
C ILE A 210 -18.05 -0.82 -0.14
N PHE A 211 -18.08 0.42 0.36
CA PHE A 211 -17.53 0.79 1.67
C PHE A 211 -18.23 0.04 2.81
N PHE A 212 -19.56 -0.14 2.76
CA PHE A 212 -20.28 -0.96 3.74
C PHE A 212 -19.74 -2.39 3.81
N ARG A 213 -19.61 -3.07 2.66
CA ARG A 213 -19.07 -4.44 2.59
C ARG A 213 -17.61 -4.49 3.06
N HIS A 214 -16.81 -3.45 2.80
CA HIS A 214 -15.45 -3.36 3.32
C HIS A 214 -15.44 -3.25 4.85
N PHE A 215 -16.23 -2.33 5.42
CA PHE A 215 -16.30 -2.09 6.86
C PHE A 215 -16.94 -3.25 7.63
N GLN A 216 -17.97 -3.90 7.07
CA GLN A 216 -18.61 -5.07 7.67
C GLN A 216 -17.60 -6.21 7.92
N ASN A 217 -16.63 -6.42 7.02
CA ASN A 217 -15.56 -7.40 7.20
C ASN A 217 -14.59 -7.04 8.34
N LYS A 218 -14.43 -5.75 8.67
CA LYS A 218 -13.61 -5.28 9.81
C LYS A 218 -14.33 -5.45 11.14
N VAL A 219 -15.65 -5.25 11.13
CA VAL A 219 -16.55 -5.36 12.28
C VAL A 219 -16.85 -6.82 12.66
N LYS A 220 -16.76 -7.74 11.69
CA LYS A 220 -17.13 -9.15 11.84
C LYS A 220 -16.48 -9.84 13.05
N GLY A 221 -17.29 -10.49 13.88
CA GLY A 221 -16.87 -11.18 15.10
C GLY A 221 -16.64 -10.25 16.31
N THR A 222 -17.05 -8.98 16.23
CA THR A 222 -16.93 -8.01 17.34
C THR A 222 -18.29 -7.47 17.78
N SER A 223 -18.35 -6.84 18.95
CA SER A 223 -19.55 -6.18 19.50
C SER A 223 -20.15 -5.11 18.58
N HIS A 224 -19.37 -4.56 17.65
CA HIS A 224 -19.82 -3.54 16.71
C HIS A 224 -20.80 -4.06 15.65
N GLU A 225 -20.95 -5.39 15.48
CA GLU A 225 -21.97 -5.97 14.59
C GLU A 225 -23.38 -5.46 14.94
N VAL A 226 -23.68 -5.31 16.24
CA VAL A 226 -24.96 -4.78 16.75
C VAL A 226 -25.16 -3.30 16.39
N ILE A 227 -24.07 -2.53 16.30
CA ILE A 227 -24.10 -1.09 15.97
C ILE A 227 -24.33 -0.88 14.47
N ILE A 228 -23.75 -1.73 13.62
CA ILE A 228 -23.94 -1.63 12.16
C ILE A 228 -25.23 -2.33 11.67
N ALA A 229 -25.87 -3.16 12.50
CA ALA A 229 -27.06 -3.94 12.13
C ALA A 229 -28.21 -3.12 11.48
N PRO A 230 -28.55 -1.90 11.93
CA PRO A 230 -29.61 -1.09 11.31
C PRO A 230 -29.33 -0.70 9.84
N PHE A 231 -28.07 -0.69 9.43
CA PHE A 231 -27.62 -0.23 8.11
C PHE A 231 -27.44 -1.37 7.09
N VAL A 232 -27.56 -2.63 7.52
CA VAL A 232 -27.32 -3.84 6.70
C VAL A 232 -28.25 -3.93 5.49
N SER A 233 -29.52 -3.56 5.65
CA SER A 233 -30.54 -3.62 4.58
C SER A 233 -30.29 -2.59 3.48
N ALA A 234 -29.82 -1.40 3.83
CA ALA A 234 -29.49 -0.32 2.91
C ALA A 234 -28.05 -0.39 2.36
N GLN A 235 -27.18 -1.19 2.98
CA GLN A 235 -25.72 -1.16 2.79
C GLN A 235 -25.13 0.25 2.94
N ASP A 236 -25.59 0.99 3.96
CA ASP A 236 -25.16 2.37 4.20
C ASP A 236 -23.86 2.41 5.02
N GLY A 237 -22.73 2.35 4.31
CA GLY A 237 -21.39 2.29 4.88
C GLY A 237 -21.02 3.51 5.70
N ARG A 238 -21.29 4.72 5.17
CA ARG A 238 -20.96 5.98 5.84
C ARG A 238 -21.69 6.08 7.18
N ASN A 239 -23.00 5.89 7.22
CA ASN A 239 -23.73 6.03 8.48
C ASN A 239 -23.45 4.88 9.46
N ALA A 240 -23.20 3.66 8.98
CA ALA A 240 -22.71 2.56 9.82
C ALA A 240 -21.34 2.89 10.48
N PHE A 241 -20.42 3.48 9.72
CA PHE A 241 -19.10 3.87 10.23
C PHE A 241 -19.18 5.06 11.19
N LEU A 242 -19.98 6.09 10.87
CA LEU A 242 -20.22 7.23 11.75
C LEU A 242 -20.91 6.82 13.06
N ALA A 243 -21.84 5.86 13.04
CA ALA A 243 -22.46 5.32 14.25
C ALA A 243 -21.44 4.61 15.16
N VAL A 244 -20.49 3.86 14.58
CA VAL A 244 -19.40 3.22 15.33
C VAL A 244 -18.39 4.24 15.85
N ARG A 245 -18.01 5.26 15.07
CA ARG A 245 -17.19 6.40 15.53
C ARG A 245 -17.87 7.11 16.70
N ALA A 246 -19.16 7.43 16.60
CA ALA A 246 -19.93 8.09 17.64
C ALA A 246 -19.99 7.26 18.93
N HIS A 247 -20.11 5.93 18.83
CA HIS A 247 -20.02 5.04 19.99
C HIS A 247 -18.61 5.08 20.62
N GLN A 248 -17.55 4.93 19.82
CA GLN A 248 -16.16 4.87 20.27
C GLN A 248 -15.62 6.19 20.84
N ASN A 249 -16.15 7.32 20.36
CA ASN A 249 -15.83 8.66 20.86
C ASN A 249 -16.87 9.20 21.85
N GLY A 250 -17.88 8.42 22.21
CA GLY A 250 -18.83 8.72 23.28
C GLY A 250 -18.17 8.79 24.66
N ALA A 251 -18.77 9.54 25.58
CA ALA A 251 -18.18 9.88 26.88
C ALA A 251 -17.70 8.67 27.69
N ASP A 252 -18.46 7.56 27.70
CA ASP A 252 -18.07 6.34 28.43
C ASP A 252 -16.80 5.69 27.87
N GLN A 253 -16.67 5.63 26.53
CA GLN A 253 -15.48 5.07 25.89
C GLN A 253 -14.28 6.03 26.05
N VAL A 254 -14.51 7.35 25.96
CA VAL A 254 -13.51 8.38 26.32
C VAL A 254 -13.01 8.19 27.76
N HIS A 255 -13.91 8.08 28.75
CA HIS A 255 -13.56 7.85 30.15
C HIS A 255 -12.82 6.52 30.36
N ARG A 256 -13.19 5.45 29.65
CA ARG A 256 -12.47 4.17 29.66
C ARG A 256 -11.06 4.30 29.10
N ARG A 257 -10.87 5.01 27.97
CA ARG A 257 -9.56 5.31 27.36
C ARG A 257 -8.67 6.10 28.31
N ILE A 258 -9.21 7.14 28.93
CA ILE A 258 -8.56 7.95 29.96
C ILE A 258 -8.16 7.11 31.18
N ALA A 259 -9.08 6.30 31.72
CA ALA A 259 -8.82 5.47 32.90
C ALA A 259 -7.78 4.37 32.62
N ALA A 260 -7.80 3.77 31.43
CA ALA A 260 -6.77 2.83 30.98
C ALA A 260 -5.40 3.52 30.86
N ALA A 261 -5.33 4.68 30.22
CA ALA A 261 -4.09 5.45 30.09
C ALA A 261 -3.52 5.86 31.46
N LYS A 262 -4.36 6.35 32.37
CA LYS A 262 -3.99 6.66 33.77
C LYS A 262 -3.41 5.46 34.52
N ARG A 263 -3.97 4.26 34.36
CA ARG A 263 -3.41 3.01 34.94
C ARG A 263 -2.05 2.66 34.35
N VAL A 264 -1.88 2.78 33.02
CA VAL A 264 -0.61 2.45 32.35
C VAL A 264 0.52 3.37 32.82
N ILE A 265 0.26 4.66 33.02
CA ILE A 265 1.23 5.66 33.49
C ILE A 265 1.26 5.82 35.03
N ASP A 266 0.63 4.92 35.80
CA ASP A 266 0.55 5.03 37.25
C ASP A 266 1.96 4.89 37.90
N PRO A 267 2.35 5.77 38.85
CA PRO A 267 3.71 5.80 39.36
C PRO A 267 4.04 4.65 40.33
N VAL A 268 3.04 3.85 40.73
CA VAL A 268 3.18 2.71 41.65
C VAL A 268 2.89 1.38 40.93
N ASN A 269 1.83 1.36 40.12
CA ASN A 269 1.25 0.14 39.53
C ASN A 269 1.35 0.10 37.99
N GLY A 270 1.80 1.19 37.35
CA GLY A 270 1.89 1.30 35.90
C GLY A 270 3.02 0.46 35.31
N ILE A 271 3.17 0.51 33.98
CA ILE A 271 4.19 -0.26 33.27
C ILE A 271 5.60 0.03 33.81
N GLN A 272 6.46 -1.00 33.80
CA GLN A 272 7.77 -0.98 34.43
C GLN A 272 8.82 -1.47 33.43
N TYR A 273 9.95 -0.77 33.36
CA TYR A 273 11.13 -1.22 32.62
C TYR A 273 12.11 -1.87 33.58
N ASN A 274 12.50 -3.12 33.28
CA ASN A 274 13.38 -3.93 34.14
C ASN A 274 14.78 -4.19 33.53
N GLY A 275 15.02 -3.78 32.28
CA GLY A 275 16.25 -4.08 31.51
C GLY A 275 15.94 -4.68 30.13
N GLU A 276 16.85 -4.54 29.17
CA GLU A 276 16.69 -5.04 27.78
C GLU A 276 16.64 -6.58 27.62
N TYR A 277 16.82 -7.33 28.70
CA TYR A 277 16.69 -8.80 28.70
C TYR A 277 15.38 -9.30 29.32
N GLU A 278 14.51 -8.37 29.72
CA GLU A 278 13.20 -8.64 30.32
C GLU A 278 12.07 -8.47 29.30
N ARG A 279 10.82 -8.70 29.72
CA ARG A 279 9.63 -8.70 28.83
C ARG A 279 9.31 -7.38 28.10
N THR A 280 10.01 -6.29 28.38
CA THR A 280 9.72 -4.97 27.81
C THR A 280 11.02 -4.20 27.61
N SER A 281 11.41 -4.00 26.35
CA SER A 281 12.54 -3.14 25.99
C SER A 281 12.30 -1.69 26.41
N PHE A 282 13.37 -0.90 26.54
CA PHE A 282 13.25 0.54 26.74
C PHE A 282 12.52 1.20 25.57
N ASN A 283 12.61 0.62 24.37
CA ASN A 283 11.90 1.10 23.18
C ASN A 283 10.37 0.89 23.28
N GLU A 284 9.91 -0.26 23.75
CA GLU A 284 8.47 -0.53 23.96
C GLU A 284 7.94 0.27 25.15
N TYR A 285 8.72 0.38 26.22
CA TYR A 285 8.40 1.16 27.42
C TYR A 285 8.22 2.65 27.09
N ARG A 286 9.21 3.30 26.47
CA ARG A 286 9.14 4.73 26.09
C ARG A 286 8.01 5.02 25.09
N THR A 287 7.67 4.07 24.22
CA THR A 287 6.63 4.22 23.19
C THR A 287 5.25 4.06 23.81
N THR A 288 5.04 3.05 24.65
CA THR A 288 3.79 2.87 25.40
C THR A 288 3.50 4.05 26.32
N LEU A 289 4.51 4.58 27.04
CA LEU A 289 4.34 5.83 27.80
C LEU A 289 3.97 7.01 26.88
N SER A 290 4.67 7.21 25.76
CA SER A 290 4.38 8.29 24.82
C SER A 290 2.93 8.24 24.28
N LYS A 291 2.45 7.05 23.89
CA LYS A 291 1.06 6.82 23.45
C LYS A 291 0.06 7.23 24.53
N ASN A 292 0.26 6.79 25.77
CA ASN A 292 -0.69 7.04 26.85
C ASN A 292 -0.67 8.50 27.34
N PHE A 293 0.46 9.20 27.29
CA PHE A 293 0.47 10.66 27.51
C PHE A 293 -0.29 11.42 26.41
N ARG A 294 -0.15 11.03 25.14
CA ARG A 294 -0.90 11.66 24.03
C ARG A 294 -2.41 11.42 24.15
N ILE A 295 -2.85 10.25 24.64
CA ILE A 295 -4.27 10.00 24.97
C ILE A 295 -4.79 11.04 25.98
N LEU A 296 -4.07 11.28 27.08
CA LEU A 296 -4.51 12.28 28.07
C LEU A 296 -4.44 13.72 27.54
N GLU A 297 -3.41 14.05 26.75
CA GLU A 297 -3.23 15.36 26.12
C GLU A 297 -4.39 15.72 25.18
N VAL A 298 -4.76 14.82 24.27
CA VAL A 298 -5.91 15.00 23.37
C VAL A 298 -7.22 15.14 24.14
N ASN A 299 -7.37 14.47 25.27
CA ASN A 299 -8.55 14.54 26.13
C ASN A 299 -8.46 15.64 27.22
N LYS A 300 -7.61 16.65 27.04
CA LYS A 300 -7.46 17.85 27.90
C LYS A 300 -7.00 17.56 29.35
N GLU A 301 -6.49 16.36 29.63
CA GLU A 301 -5.84 15.96 30.88
C GLU A 301 -4.30 15.84 30.75
N GLY A 302 -3.72 16.59 29.80
CA GLY A 302 -2.30 16.51 29.47
C GLY A 302 -1.38 16.81 30.65
N MET A 303 -0.45 15.89 30.93
CA MET A 303 0.58 16.10 31.96
C MET A 303 1.65 17.10 31.47
N SER A 304 2.24 17.89 32.38
CA SER A 304 3.39 18.74 32.07
C SER A 304 4.61 17.91 31.63
N ALA A 305 5.52 18.50 30.86
CA ALA A 305 6.74 17.81 30.40
C ALA A 305 7.52 17.20 31.58
N ARG A 306 7.67 17.97 32.66
CA ARG A 306 8.27 17.50 33.92
C ARG A 306 7.59 16.29 34.51
N SER A 307 6.27 16.32 34.68
CA SER A 307 5.54 15.18 35.24
C SER A 307 5.54 13.95 34.32
N ARG A 308 5.72 14.12 33.01
CA ARG A 308 6.01 12.99 32.10
C ARG A 308 7.40 12.41 32.41
N CYS A 309 8.43 13.24 32.50
CA CYS A 309 9.79 12.80 32.84
C CYS A 309 9.83 12.10 34.22
N ASP A 310 9.16 12.64 35.24
CA ASP A 310 9.03 12.01 36.55
C ASP A 310 8.42 10.60 36.45
N ARG A 311 7.37 10.40 35.63
CA ARG A 311 6.76 9.08 35.37
C ARG A 311 7.68 8.12 34.61
N LEU A 312 8.43 8.62 33.62
CA LEU A 312 9.45 7.85 32.91
C LEU A 312 10.54 7.36 33.90
N TYR A 313 10.98 8.22 34.81
CA TYR A 313 12.07 7.91 35.74
C TYR A 313 11.62 7.16 37.01
N SER A 314 10.31 7.09 37.31
CA SER A 314 9.79 6.42 38.52
C SER A 314 9.58 4.92 38.35
N ARG A 315 9.37 4.43 37.11
CA ARG A 315 9.15 2.99 36.82
C ARG A 315 10.28 2.34 36.02
N MET A 316 11.47 2.94 35.97
CA MET A 316 12.70 2.29 35.51
C MET A 316 13.40 1.60 36.69
N HIS A 317 13.19 0.29 36.84
CA HIS A 317 13.82 -0.53 37.86
C HIS A 317 15.02 -1.28 37.27
N VAL A 318 16.24 -0.83 37.57
CA VAL A 318 17.44 -1.26 36.83
C VAL A 318 18.32 -2.27 37.59
N GLY A 319 17.75 -2.92 38.61
CA GLY A 319 18.39 -3.98 39.40
C GLY A 319 19.75 -3.56 39.97
N ASN A 320 20.78 -4.36 39.71
CA ASN A 320 22.17 -4.13 40.13
C ASN A 320 23.03 -3.43 39.05
N ASN A 321 22.42 -2.81 38.03
CA ASN A 321 23.15 -2.14 36.97
C ASN A 321 23.55 -0.71 37.40
N GLU A 322 24.72 -0.57 38.04
CA GLU A 322 25.23 0.72 38.56
C GLU A 322 25.39 1.79 37.48
N GLN A 323 25.79 1.43 36.26
CA GLN A 323 25.86 2.37 35.12
C GLN A 323 24.47 2.97 34.83
N MET A 324 23.45 2.11 34.78
CA MET A 324 22.08 2.55 34.55
C MET A 324 21.48 3.32 35.74
N LYS A 325 21.87 3.00 36.98
CA LYS A 325 21.51 3.81 38.17
C LYS A 325 22.10 5.22 38.08
N PHE A 326 23.37 5.35 37.73
CA PHE A 326 24.04 6.64 37.56
C PHE A 326 23.45 7.46 36.41
N ALA A 327 23.12 6.81 35.28
CA ALA A 327 22.43 7.46 34.18
C ALA A 327 21.00 7.91 34.56
N LEU A 328 20.24 7.09 35.32
CA LEU A 328 18.92 7.47 35.81
C LEU A 328 18.97 8.65 36.81
N PHE A 329 20.00 8.70 37.68
CA PHE A 329 20.26 9.86 38.53
C PHE A 329 20.58 11.11 37.69
N THR A 330 21.48 10.99 36.72
CA THR A 330 21.86 12.09 35.82
C THR A 330 20.65 12.60 35.01
N ALA A 331 19.76 11.71 34.57
CA ALA A 331 18.50 12.08 33.92
C ALA A 331 17.57 12.86 34.86
N LYS A 332 17.38 12.38 36.10
CA LYS A 332 16.56 13.05 37.14
C LYS A 332 17.09 14.42 37.57
N GLU A 333 18.40 14.67 37.47
CA GLU A 333 18.98 15.98 37.81
C GLU A 333 19.04 16.95 36.62
N ARG A 334 19.51 16.50 35.44
CA ARG A 334 19.80 17.38 34.30
C ARG A 334 18.66 17.51 33.29
N PHE A 335 17.82 16.49 33.16
CA PHE A 335 16.75 16.42 32.16
C PHE A 335 15.39 16.31 32.86
N ARG A 336 15.12 17.27 33.76
CA ARG A 336 13.87 17.33 34.54
C ARG A 336 12.67 17.70 33.68
N GLU A 337 12.85 18.52 32.66
CA GLU A 337 11.77 19.06 31.83
C GLU A 337 11.96 18.76 30.33
N ASP A 338 13.18 18.36 29.92
CA ASP A 338 13.44 17.71 28.64
C ASP A 338 13.18 16.20 28.73
N TRP A 339 12.54 15.66 27.70
CA TRP A 339 12.14 14.27 27.62
C TRP A 339 13.29 13.43 27.04
N ALA A 340 14.20 13.01 27.93
CA ALA A 340 15.56 12.47 27.70
C ALA A 340 15.69 11.14 26.92
N LYS A 341 14.82 10.89 25.93
CA LYS A 341 14.75 9.70 25.05
C LYS A 341 16.12 9.27 24.52
N VAL A 342 16.93 10.21 24.03
CA VAL A 342 18.22 9.91 23.38
C VAL A 342 19.28 9.56 24.41
N TYR A 343 19.43 10.37 25.46
CA TYR A 343 20.39 10.12 26.54
C TYR A 343 20.17 8.77 27.21
N LEU A 344 18.93 8.45 27.59
CA LEU A 344 18.60 7.17 28.19
C LEU A 344 18.70 5.99 27.21
N ALA A 345 18.38 6.16 25.92
CA ALA A 345 18.57 5.08 24.94
C ALA A 345 20.05 4.72 24.76
N ASN A 346 20.94 5.71 24.73
CA ASN A 346 22.38 5.49 24.67
C ASN A 346 22.88 4.79 25.95
N ALA A 347 22.51 5.32 27.12
CA ALA A 347 22.89 4.71 28.41
C ALA A 347 22.36 3.27 28.56
N VAL A 348 21.18 2.96 28.04
CA VAL A 348 20.64 1.59 27.98
C VAL A 348 21.44 0.71 27.02
N ALA A 349 21.85 1.21 25.85
CA ALA A 349 22.68 0.45 24.91
C ALA A 349 24.08 0.15 25.49
N ASP A 350 24.68 1.10 26.20
CA ASP A 350 25.97 0.94 26.89
C ASP A 350 25.89 -0.02 28.09
N ALA A 351 24.80 0.06 28.87
CA ALA A 351 24.59 -0.73 30.09
C ALA A 351 23.99 -2.14 29.82
N TYR A 352 23.38 -2.36 28.65
CA TYR A 352 22.85 -3.65 28.19
C TYR A 352 23.37 -3.98 26.77
N PRO A 353 24.70 -4.07 26.57
CA PRO A 353 25.28 -4.31 25.25
C PRO A 353 24.85 -5.69 24.74
N ARG A 354 24.31 -5.74 23.51
CA ARG A 354 23.78 -6.97 22.88
C ARG A 354 24.74 -8.14 23.10
N LYS A 355 24.25 -9.26 23.64
CA LYS A 355 25.07 -10.40 24.15
C LYS A 355 26.15 -10.91 23.17
N ASN A 356 25.95 -10.74 21.86
CA ASN A 356 26.94 -11.09 20.83
C ASN A 356 28.24 -10.27 20.88
N ALA A 357 28.26 -9.10 21.54
CA ALA A 357 29.44 -8.22 21.61
C ALA A 357 30.53 -8.72 22.58
N LEU A 358 30.17 -9.44 23.65
CA LEU A 358 31.11 -9.83 24.70
C LEU A 358 31.95 -11.08 24.35
N ASN A 359 31.48 -11.91 23.41
CA ASN A 359 32.20 -13.12 22.95
C ASN A 359 33.45 -12.83 22.09
N HIS A 360 33.83 -11.56 21.90
CA HIS A 360 35.05 -11.15 21.20
C HIS A 360 36.19 -10.66 22.11
N LYS A 361 36.06 -10.78 23.44
CA LYS A 361 37.24 -10.74 24.33
C LYS A 361 38.11 -11.98 24.13
N LYS A 362 39.04 -11.90 23.19
CA LYS A 362 40.06 -12.91 22.92
C LYS A 362 40.76 -13.33 24.22
N ARG A 363 40.64 -14.59 24.62
CA ARG A 363 41.74 -15.26 25.32
C ARG A 363 42.87 -15.47 24.30
N PRO A 364 44.14 -15.24 24.64
CA PRO A 364 45.23 -15.90 23.91
C PRO A 364 45.08 -17.40 24.20
N GLN A 365 44.87 -18.19 23.15
CA GLN A 365 44.78 -19.64 23.24
C GLN A 365 45.56 -20.22 22.07
N ASP A 366 46.76 -20.70 22.37
CA ASP A 366 47.60 -21.42 21.42
C ASP A 366 46.95 -22.77 21.09
N GLY A 367 46.86 -23.10 19.80
CA GLY A 367 46.25 -24.34 19.31
C GLY A 367 45.37 -24.15 18.06
N PRO A 368 45.63 -24.86 16.94
CA PRO A 368 44.94 -24.60 15.67
C PRO A 368 43.66 -25.44 15.46
N SER A 369 42.49 -24.90 15.82
CA SER A 369 41.15 -25.28 15.29
C SER A 369 40.07 -24.33 15.83
N GLY A 370 39.02 -23.91 15.12
CA GLY A 370 38.70 -24.11 13.69
C GLY A 370 37.27 -23.62 13.37
N TYR A 371 37.15 -22.59 12.50
CA TYR A 371 35.87 -21.97 12.04
C TYR A 371 34.99 -21.32 13.15
N ARG A 372 34.03 -20.43 12.85
CA ARG A 372 33.54 -19.90 11.55
C ARG A 372 33.29 -18.39 11.69
N LYS A 373 33.79 -17.57 10.75
CA LYS A 373 33.27 -16.22 10.49
C LYS A 373 32.35 -16.28 9.26
N VAL A 374 31.28 -15.48 9.26
CA VAL A 374 30.48 -15.20 8.06
C VAL A 374 30.85 -13.80 7.59
N SER A 375 31.73 -13.72 6.59
CA SER A 375 32.01 -12.50 5.84
C SER A 375 31.04 -12.41 4.66
N LYS A 376 30.34 -11.28 4.51
CA LYS A 376 29.68 -10.95 3.24
C LYS A 376 30.72 -10.41 2.27
N ALA A 377 30.59 -10.75 0.99
CA ALA A 377 31.53 -10.36 -0.06
C ALA A 377 31.48 -8.85 -0.38
N SER A 378 32.56 -8.35 -0.96
CA SER A 378 32.68 -7.01 -1.53
C SER A 378 31.89 -6.87 -2.84
N GLN A 379 31.74 -5.65 -3.36
CA GLN A 379 31.16 -5.37 -4.69
C GLN A 379 32.24 -5.18 -5.77
N ASN A 380 33.45 -5.72 -5.56
CA ASN A 380 34.54 -5.72 -6.54
C ASN A 380 34.56 -7.06 -7.30
N TYR A 381 34.70 -7.01 -8.63
CA TYR A 381 34.62 -8.18 -9.50
C TYR A 381 35.84 -9.14 -9.44
N ASP A 382 36.92 -8.75 -8.75
CA ASP A 382 38.16 -9.52 -8.63
C ASP A 382 38.33 -10.28 -7.30
N GLU A 383 37.34 -10.28 -6.39
CA GLU A 383 37.41 -10.99 -5.11
C GLU A 383 36.58 -12.30 -5.12
N PRO A 384 37.11 -13.44 -4.62
CA PRO A 384 36.41 -14.72 -4.64
C PRO A 384 35.19 -14.74 -3.71
N VAL A 385 34.05 -15.16 -4.25
CA VAL A 385 32.74 -15.17 -3.56
C VAL A 385 32.64 -16.38 -2.63
N ILE A 386 33.09 -16.20 -1.38
CA ILE A 386 33.19 -17.29 -0.39
C ILE A 386 31.95 -17.34 0.52
N PHE A 387 31.09 -18.35 0.34
CA PHE A 387 29.97 -18.64 1.24
C PHE A 387 30.38 -19.68 2.30
N ASN A 388 30.41 -19.26 3.57
CA ASN A 388 30.61 -20.15 4.73
C ASN A 388 31.92 -21.02 4.70
N GLY A 389 32.90 -20.63 3.88
CA GLY A 389 34.17 -21.34 3.65
C GLY A 389 34.27 -22.10 2.32
N VAL A 390 33.24 -22.04 1.47
CA VAL A 390 33.24 -22.57 0.09
C VAL A 390 33.42 -21.39 -0.86
N ASP A 391 34.50 -21.35 -1.64
CA ASP A 391 34.60 -20.44 -2.80
C ASP A 391 33.61 -20.89 -3.87
N CYS A 392 32.83 -19.93 -4.38
CA CYS A 392 31.80 -20.17 -5.39
C CYS A 392 32.15 -19.53 -6.75
N SER A 393 33.25 -18.79 -6.84
CA SER A 393 33.57 -17.94 -8.01
C SER A 393 34.29 -18.64 -9.15
N THR A 394 34.90 -19.80 -8.91
CA THR A 394 35.91 -20.41 -9.81
C THR A 394 35.44 -21.65 -10.57
N ASP A 395 34.51 -22.44 -10.04
CA ASP A 395 33.83 -23.53 -10.75
C ASP A 395 32.37 -23.61 -10.30
N LEU A 396 31.46 -23.07 -11.12
CA LEU A 396 30.03 -23.05 -10.82
C LEU A 396 29.37 -24.43 -10.89
N TRP A 397 30.00 -25.41 -11.54
CA TRP A 397 29.36 -26.68 -11.92
C TRP A 397 29.72 -27.83 -10.98
N ASN A 398 30.96 -27.91 -10.50
CA ASN A 398 31.50 -29.07 -9.77
C ASN A 398 31.51 -28.94 -8.22
N PHE A 399 30.37 -28.59 -7.61
CA PHE A 399 30.21 -28.63 -6.15
C PHE A 399 29.81 -30.01 -5.62
N SER A 400 30.52 -30.51 -4.61
CA SER A 400 30.16 -31.72 -3.87
C SER A 400 29.00 -31.49 -2.88
N ASP A 401 28.33 -32.56 -2.45
CA ASP A 401 27.22 -32.50 -1.48
C ASP A 401 27.59 -31.79 -0.17
N ASP A 402 28.83 -31.97 0.29
CA ASP A 402 29.31 -31.30 1.50
C ASP A 402 29.58 -29.80 1.25
N ASN A 403 29.93 -29.39 0.02
CA ASN A 403 29.99 -27.97 -0.35
C ASN A 403 28.59 -27.36 -0.38
N TRP A 404 27.62 -27.99 -1.06
CA TRP A 404 26.19 -27.57 -1.04
C TRP A 404 25.62 -27.46 0.38
N ARG A 405 25.99 -28.39 1.27
CA ARG A 405 25.60 -28.37 2.68
C ARG A 405 26.34 -27.30 3.49
N LYS A 406 27.60 -27.01 3.17
CA LYS A 406 28.42 -25.99 3.86
C LYS A 406 28.04 -24.57 3.49
N MET A 407 27.79 -24.29 2.21
CA MET A 407 27.49 -22.94 1.70
C MET A 407 26.10 -22.48 2.15
N GLY A 408 25.11 -23.40 2.16
CA GLY A 408 23.77 -23.16 2.69
C GLY A 408 22.91 -22.28 1.77
N LYS A 409 21.64 -22.09 2.15
CA LYS A 409 20.59 -21.56 1.25
C LYS A 409 20.97 -20.29 0.47
N GLU A 410 21.64 -19.32 1.08
CA GLU A 410 22.09 -18.11 0.37
C GLU A 410 23.14 -18.41 -0.72
N GLY A 411 24.13 -19.27 -0.42
CA GLY A 411 25.13 -19.69 -1.40
C GLY A 411 24.57 -20.61 -2.49
N ASN A 412 23.66 -21.51 -2.14
CA ASN A 412 22.99 -22.40 -3.11
C ASN A 412 22.21 -21.57 -4.14
N ASN A 413 21.38 -20.63 -3.66
CA ASN A 413 20.61 -19.71 -4.50
C ASN A 413 21.51 -18.85 -5.40
N TRP A 414 22.66 -18.38 -4.88
CA TRP A 414 23.62 -17.60 -5.66
C TRP A 414 24.25 -18.43 -6.79
N VAL A 415 24.73 -19.65 -6.51
CA VAL A 415 25.29 -20.53 -7.54
C VAL A 415 24.24 -20.86 -8.61
N GLN A 416 22.98 -21.09 -8.23
CA GLN A 416 21.91 -21.34 -9.20
C GLN A 416 21.69 -20.14 -10.13
N SER A 417 21.58 -18.91 -9.60
CA SER A 417 21.39 -17.73 -10.45
C SER A 417 22.58 -17.43 -11.37
N GLN A 418 23.80 -17.82 -10.99
CA GLN A 418 24.97 -17.71 -11.88
C GLN A 418 25.00 -18.79 -12.97
N ARG A 419 24.52 -20.01 -12.68
CA ARG A 419 24.33 -21.05 -13.73
C ARG A 419 23.28 -20.63 -14.74
N GLU A 420 22.12 -20.16 -14.26
CA GLU A 420 21.01 -19.69 -15.09
C GLU A 420 21.46 -18.55 -16.03
N ALA A 421 22.19 -17.55 -15.50
CA ALA A 421 22.72 -16.45 -16.30
C ALA A 421 23.78 -16.89 -17.34
N VAL A 422 24.56 -17.94 -17.06
CA VAL A 422 25.52 -18.51 -18.04
C VAL A 422 24.80 -19.30 -19.14
N GLU A 423 23.77 -20.08 -18.79
CA GLU A 423 22.95 -20.80 -19.78
C GLU A 423 22.17 -19.83 -20.69
N GLU A 424 21.63 -18.73 -20.14
CA GLU A 424 20.94 -17.67 -20.90
C GLU A 424 21.89 -16.98 -21.91
N VAL A 425 23.11 -16.63 -21.50
CA VAL A 425 24.12 -16.03 -22.40
C VAL A 425 24.57 -16.99 -23.50
N VAL A 426 24.65 -18.29 -23.22
CA VAL A 426 25.00 -19.33 -24.22
C VAL A 426 23.84 -19.59 -25.20
N ALA A 427 22.58 -19.46 -24.77
CA ALA A 427 21.42 -19.61 -25.63
C ALA A 427 21.30 -18.49 -26.68
N ASP A 428 21.60 -17.25 -26.31
CA ASP A 428 21.53 -16.08 -27.19
C ASP A 428 22.70 -15.98 -28.18
N HIS A 429 23.81 -16.69 -27.96
CA HIS A 429 25.00 -16.69 -28.82
C HIS A 429 25.43 -18.13 -29.20
N PRO A 430 24.70 -18.81 -30.10
CA PRO A 430 25.13 -20.09 -30.64
C PRO A 430 26.50 -19.95 -31.33
N MET A 431 27.46 -20.76 -30.90
CA MET A 431 28.83 -20.76 -31.41
C MET A 431 28.87 -20.93 -32.94
N PRO A 432 29.72 -20.17 -33.66
CA PRO A 432 29.88 -20.33 -35.10
C PRO A 432 30.40 -21.73 -35.43
N GLU A 433 29.84 -22.32 -36.49
CA GLU A 433 30.12 -23.68 -36.95
C GLU A 433 31.62 -23.87 -37.28
N VAL A 434 32.34 -24.57 -36.40
CA VAL A 434 33.76 -24.91 -36.62
C VAL A 434 33.80 -26.05 -37.63
N ALA A 435 34.08 -25.70 -38.89
CA ALA A 435 34.10 -26.64 -40.01
C ALA A 435 35.01 -27.85 -39.74
N ALA A 436 34.42 -29.04 -39.72
CA ALA A 436 35.16 -30.30 -39.67
C ALA A 436 35.78 -30.62 -41.04
N PRO A 437 37.04 -31.08 -41.11
CA PRO A 437 37.64 -31.57 -42.34
C PRO A 437 37.08 -32.96 -42.73
N ASP A 438 36.95 -33.21 -44.04
CA ASP A 438 36.39 -34.45 -44.58
C ASP A 438 37.13 -35.74 -44.17
N ALA A 439 36.39 -36.75 -43.71
CA ALA A 439 36.82 -38.16 -43.72
C ALA A 439 35.60 -39.10 -43.83
N ALA A 440 35.65 -40.06 -44.75
CA ALA A 440 34.53 -40.95 -45.07
C ALA A 440 34.51 -42.26 -44.25
N GLY A 441 33.33 -42.91 -44.19
CA GLY A 441 33.11 -44.25 -43.59
C GLY A 441 32.00 -44.20 -42.52
N SER A 442 30.74 -44.63 -42.74
CA SER A 442 30.19 -45.89 -43.27
C SER A 442 30.23 -47.06 -42.26
N THR A 443 29.07 -47.73 -42.08
CA THR A 443 28.85 -48.98 -41.27
C THR A 443 29.08 -48.87 -39.74
N SER A 444 28.50 -49.69 -38.84
CA SER A 444 27.33 -50.61 -38.93
C SER A 444 26.89 -51.14 -37.54
N ALA A 445 25.60 -50.99 -37.21
CA ALA A 445 24.74 -51.94 -36.47
C ALA A 445 25.07 -52.42 -35.03
N MET A 446 24.10 -53.21 -34.51
CA MET A 446 24.04 -53.96 -33.25
C MET A 446 23.74 -53.13 -31.98
N ASN A 447 22.75 -53.47 -31.13
CA ASN A 447 22.37 -54.75 -30.48
C ASN A 447 23.37 -55.16 -29.37
N SER A 448 22.94 -55.63 -28.19
CA SER A 448 21.58 -55.98 -27.71
C SER A 448 21.54 -56.20 -26.18
N ASP A 449 20.33 -56.30 -25.62
CA ASP A 449 19.90 -57.13 -24.47
C ASP A 449 20.71 -57.09 -23.16
N ALA A 450 20.13 -56.57 -22.06
CA ALA A 450 19.43 -57.36 -21.00
C ALA A 450 20.40 -57.95 -19.94
N ASN A 451 20.04 -58.56 -18.81
CA ASN A 451 18.77 -58.94 -18.15
C ASN A 451 19.04 -59.04 -16.60
N ASP A 452 18.22 -59.46 -15.62
CA ASP A 452 16.87 -60.09 -15.52
C ASP A 452 16.36 -60.01 -14.03
N LYS A 453 15.04 -60.03 -13.79
CA LYS A 453 14.30 -60.27 -12.50
C LYS A 453 14.53 -59.31 -11.30
N GLY A 454 13.57 -59.16 -10.37
CA GLY A 454 12.18 -59.65 -10.32
C GLY A 454 11.43 -59.29 -9.00
N GLU A 455 10.12 -59.58 -8.98
CA GLU A 455 9.25 -60.13 -7.89
C GLU A 455 9.42 -59.68 -6.40
N MET A 456 8.38 -59.53 -5.56
CA MET A 456 6.92 -59.78 -5.70
C MET A 456 6.11 -59.12 -4.55
N THR A 457 4.88 -58.61 -4.82
CA THR A 457 3.73 -58.47 -3.86
C THR A 457 3.90 -57.55 -2.61
N SER A 458 2.87 -57.11 -1.87
CA SER A 458 1.42 -57.40 -1.83
C SER A 458 0.55 -56.16 -1.44
N GLU A 459 -0.74 -56.25 -1.79
CA GLU A 459 -1.98 -55.68 -1.21
C GLU A 459 -1.94 -54.39 -0.35
N ASN A 460 -2.72 -53.31 -0.61
CA ASN A 460 -4.13 -53.14 -1.01
C ASN A 460 -5.17 -53.24 0.14
N PHE A 461 -5.55 -52.10 0.71
CA PHE A 461 -6.85 -51.91 1.37
C PHE A 461 -7.34 -50.47 1.18
N GLY A 462 -8.44 -50.30 0.44
CA GLY A 462 -9.21 -49.05 0.40
C GLY A 462 -10.42 -49.12 1.32
N ASN A 463 -10.96 -47.97 1.75
CA ASN A 463 -12.32 -47.92 2.30
C ASN A 463 -12.96 -46.54 2.09
N ALA A 464 -14.27 -46.51 1.82
CA ALA A 464 -15.00 -45.28 1.51
C ALA A 464 -16.47 -45.34 1.98
N SER A 465 -16.86 -44.41 2.85
CA SER A 465 -18.26 -44.11 3.20
C SER A 465 -18.31 -42.67 3.72
N ARG A 466 -19.09 -41.71 3.20
CA ARG A 466 -20.52 -41.60 2.83
C ARG A 466 -21.48 -41.33 4.02
N ARG A 467 -22.45 -40.46 3.69
CA ARG A 467 -23.58 -39.93 4.50
C ARG A 467 -23.21 -38.82 5.51
N GLY A 468 -24.10 -37.87 5.80
CA GLY A 468 -25.51 -37.76 5.40
C GLY A 468 -25.97 -36.34 5.01
N LYS A 469 -27.03 -36.26 4.18
CA LYS A 469 -27.81 -35.04 3.94
C LYS A 469 -29.15 -35.14 4.70
N ALA A 470 -29.58 -34.06 5.34
CA ALA A 470 -30.99 -33.77 5.64
C ALA A 470 -31.31 -32.42 4.98
N ARG A 471 -32.18 -32.27 3.97
CA ARG A 471 -33.59 -32.67 3.73
C ARG A 471 -34.53 -31.51 4.09
N LYS A 472 -34.94 -30.79 3.04
CA LYS A 472 -35.91 -29.69 3.02
C LYS A 472 -37.32 -30.19 3.36
N VAL A 473 -38.11 -29.41 4.10
CA VAL A 473 -39.52 -29.67 4.43
C VAL A 473 -40.32 -28.38 4.37
N GLU A 474 -41.32 -28.34 3.50
CA GLU A 474 -42.44 -27.39 3.41
C GLU A 474 -43.39 -27.89 2.30
N PRO A 475 -44.68 -27.52 2.27
CA PRO A 475 -45.55 -27.04 3.35
C PRO A 475 -46.73 -28.02 3.58
N GLY A 476 -47.69 -27.66 4.44
CA GLY A 476 -48.95 -28.39 4.59
C GLY A 476 -50.06 -27.47 5.10
N SER A 477 -51.19 -27.42 4.39
CA SER A 477 -52.36 -26.60 4.75
C SER A 477 -53.28 -27.30 5.74
N GLY A 478 -53.89 -26.53 6.63
CA GLY A 478 -54.95 -26.92 7.56
C GLY A 478 -55.61 -25.68 8.14
#